data_AF-H0SDB3-F1
#
_entry.id   AF-H0SDB3-F1
#
_cell.length_a   1.000
_cell.length_b   1.000
_cell.length_c   1.000
_cell.angle_alpha   90.00
_cell.angle_beta   90.00
_cell.angle_gamma   90.00
#
_symmetry.space_group_name_H-M   'P 1'
#
loop_
_entity.id
_entity.type
_entity.pdbx_description
1 polymer ?
#
loop_
_entity_poly.entity_id
_entity_poly.type
_entity_poly.pdbx_seq_one_letter_code
_entity_poly.pdbx_strand_id
1 'polypeptide(L)'
;MSRMLKTTIIAALFGTAVSMAASAQGGFGMAPGMAMVYSSGQTSMVAVAAGEANHKAMMRRATKVPQNTVFFMSDGQLYMAHGRLDPTGNFYIN
;
A
#
# COMPACT_ATOMS: atom_id res chain seq x y z
N MET A 1 -20.18 47.51 -15.89
CA MET A 1 -19.46 46.94 -14.74
C MET A 1 -18.62 45.77 -15.22
N SER A 2 -17.38 46.04 -15.60
CA SER A 2 -16.43 45.03 -16.08
C SER A 2 -15.11 45.18 -15.30
N ARG A 3 -14.39 44.07 -15.13
CA ARG A 3 -13.00 43.98 -14.61
C ARG A 3 -12.73 44.06 -13.10
N MET A 4 -13.60 43.51 -12.24
CA MET A 4 -13.21 43.19 -10.84
C MET A 4 -13.65 41.79 -10.37
N LEU A 5 -13.69 40.80 -11.28
CA LEU A 5 -13.97 39.40 -10.93
C LEU A 5 -12.89 38.44 -11.48
N LYS A 6 -11.64 38.86 -11.41
CA LYS A 6 -10.49 37.98 -11.61
C LYS A 6 -9.53 38.28 -10.45
N THR A 7 -8.97 37.23 -9.87
CA THR A 7 -7.89 37.26 -8.87
C THR A 7 -8.30 37.24 -7.38
N THR A 8 -9.01 36.19 -6.93
CA THR A 8 -8.75 35.61 -5.59
C THR A 8 -9.18 34.13 -5.53
N ILE A 9 -8.44 33.25 -6.20
CA ILE A 9 -8.42 31.82 -5.87
C ILE A 9 -6.94 31.48 -5.70
N ILE A 10 -6.38 31.84 -4.55
CA ILE A 10 -5.04 31.45 -4.15
C ILE A 10 -5.13 30.96 -2.71
N ALA A 11 -4.59 29.76 -2.51
CA ALA A 11 -4.19 29.18 -1.24
C ALA A 11 -5.30 28.78 -0.25
N ALA A 12 -5.92 27.62 -0.53
CA ALA A 12 -6.29 26.68 0.53
C ALA A 12 -6.02 25.22 0.11
N LEU A 13 -5.01 25.01 -0.74
CA LEU A 13 -4.61 23.68 -1.26
C LEU A 13 -3.47 23.02 -0.47
N PHE A 14 -3.13 23.54 0.72
CA PHE A 14 -2.04 23.01 1.54
C PHE A 14 -2.43 23.02 3.01
N GLY A 15 -2.87 21.87 3.51
CA GLY A 15 -3.36 21.69 4.87
C GLY A 15 -4.60 20.81 4.80
N THR A 16 -4.46 19.53 4.52
CA THR A 16 -3.98 18.59 5.53
C THR A 16 -3.21 17.44 4.87
N ALA A 17 -1.88 17.48 4.91
CA ALA A 17 -1.14 16.24 5.02
C ALA A 17 -1.49 15.66 6.39
N VAL A 18 -2.61 14.95 6.47
CA VAL A 18 -2.85 14.06 7.60
C VAL A 18 -1.77 13.01 7.46
N SER A 19 -0.68 13.19 8.18
CA SER A 19 0.18 12.09 8.59
C SER A 19 -0.72 11.16 9.41
N MET A 20 -1.44 10.28 8.72
CA MET A 20 -2.07 9.14 9.33
C MET A 20 -0.91 8.32 9.90
N ALA A 21 -0.56 8.57 11.14
CA ALA A 21 0.05 7.56 11.98
C ALA A 21 -0.98 6.44 12.05
N ALA A 22 -0.90 5.52 11.08
CA ALA A 22 -1.77 4.37 11.02
C ALA A 22 -1.25 3.39 12.08
N SER A 23 -1.72 3.54 13.31
CA SER A 23 -1.80 2.41 14.24
C SER A 23 -2.86 1.45 13.69
N ALA A 24 -2.49 0.67 12.67
CA ALA A 24 -3.30 -0.44 12.20
C ALA A 24 -3.16 -1.58 13.23
N GLN A 25 -3.86 -1.47 14.36
CA GLN A 25 -4.07 -2.56 15.33
C GLN A 25 -5.10 -3.59 14.82
N GLY A 26 -5.13 -3.81 13.50
CA GLY A 26 -5.90 -4.83 12.83
C GLY A 26 -5.05 -5.41 11.71
N GLY A 27 -4.77 -6.71 11.78
CA GLY A 27 -4.00 -7.39 10.74
C GLY A 27 -4.65 -7.20 9.37
N PHE A 28 -3.83 -7.02 8.34
CA PHE A 28 -4.28 -6.97 6.94
C PHE A 28 -4.78 -8.37 6.54
N GLY A 29 -6.05 -8.64 6.79
CA GLY A 29 -6.69 -9.90 6.45
C GLY A 29 -7.11 -9.92 4.98
N MET A 30 -6.46 -10.74 4.15
CA MET A 30 -6.92 -11.02 2.80
C MET A 30 -7.82 -12.26 2.82
N ALA A 31 -9.06 -12.10 2.35
CA ALA A 31 -9.95 -13.25 2.14
C ALA A 31 -9.39 -14.18 1.04
N PRO A 32 -9.68 -15.50 1.08
CA PRO A 32 -9.34 -16.40 -0.01
C PRO A 32 -9.87 -15.88 -1.35
N GLY A 33 -9.01 -15.85 -2.37
CA GLY A 33 -9.37 -15.34 -3.70
C GLY A 33 -9.23 -13.82 -3.86
N MET A 34 -8.70 -13.10 -2.87
CA MET A 34 -8.28 -11.70 -3.05
C MET A 34 -6.78 -11.64 -3.38
N ALA A 35 -6.41 -10.72 -4.26
CA ALA A 35 -5.02 -10.41 -4.56
C ALA A 35 -4.78 -8.90 -4.40
N MET A 36 -3.64 -8.56 -3.81
CA MET A 36 -3.14 -7.19 -3.81
C MET A 36 -2.18 -7.02 -4.99
N VAL A 37 -2.42 -6.01 -5.81
CA VAL A 37 -1.61 -5.71 -7.00
C VAL A 37 -0.92 -4.37 -6.78
N TYR A 38 0.40 -4.35 -6.95
CA TYR A 38 1.18 -3.14 -6.99
C TYR A 38 1.53 -2.81 -8.45
N SER A 39 1.07 -1.67 -8.94
CA SER A 39 1.33 -1.21 -10.30
C SER A 39 1.38 0.31 -10.34
N SER A 40 2.34 0.87 -11.09
CA SER A 40 2.44 2.32 -11.31
C SER A 40 2.49 3.15 -10.02
N GLY A 41 3.16 2.63 -8.98
CA GLY A 41 3.28 3.31 -7.68
C GLY A 41 2.03 3.25 -6.81
N GLN A 42 1.01 2.50 -7.22
CA GLN A 42 -0.25 2.36 -6.50
C GLN A 42 -0.55 0.90 -6.16
N THR A 43 -1.17 0.69 -5.01
CA THR A 43 -1.63 -0.62 -4.56
C THR A 43 -3.13 -0.70 -4.73
N SER A 44 -3.61 -1.74 -5.41
CA SER A 44 -5.03 -2.03 -5.60
C SER A 44 -5.38 -3.44 -5.14
N MET A 45 -6.65 -3.64 -4.79
CA MET A 45 -7.19 -4.96 -4.44
C MET A 45 -8.01 -5.48 -5.62
N VAL A 46 -7.74 -6.72 -6.02
CA VAL A 46 -8.42 -7.39 -7.13
C VAL A 46 -9.06 -8.67 -6.61
N ALA A 47 -10.34 -8.86 -6.92
CA ALA A 47 -11.01 -10.13 -6.71
C ALA A 47 -10.57 -11.10 -7.82
N VAL A 48 -9.98 -12.21 -7.42
CA VAL A 48 -9.63 -13.30 -8.33
C VAL A 48 -10.90 -14.12 -8.56
N ALA A 49 -11.19 -14.43 -9.82
CA ALA A 49 -12.32 -15.28 -10.16
C ALA A 49 -12.27 -16.60 -9.37
N ALA A 50 -13.36 -16.92 -8.67
CA ALA A 50 -13.47 -18.14 -7.88
C ALA A 50 -13.30 -19.38 -8.76
N GLY A 51 -12.50 -20.34 -8.30
CA GLY A 51 -12.28 -21.62 -8.99
C GLY A 51 -10.89 -22.21 -8.78
N GLU A 52 -10.82 -23.54 -8.69
CA GLU A 52 -9.56 -24.27 -8.46
C GLU A 52 -8.53 -24.03 -9.57
N ALA A 53 -8.97 -23.91 -10.82
CA ALA A 53 -8.09 -23.61 -11.96
C ALA A 53 -7.41 -22.25 -11.83
N ASN A 54 -8.13 -21.23 -11.39
CA ASN A 54 -7.60 -19.88 -11.18
C ASN A 54 -6.62 -19.84 -10.00
N HIS A 55 -6.95 -20.53 -8.91
CA HIS A 55 -6.03 -20.68 -7.78
C HIS A 55 -4.73 -21.39 -8.18
N LYS A 56 -4.81 -22.52 -8.91
CA LYS A 56 -3.63 -23.22 -9.44
C LYS A 56 -2.81 -22.32 -10.37
N ALA A 57 -3.46 -21.50 -11.19
CA ALA A 57 -2.77 -20.56 -12.07
C ALA A 57 -1.98 -19.50 -11.27
N MET A 58 -2.58 -18.92 -10.23
CA MET A 58 -1.89 -17.99 -9.33
C MET A 58 -0.68 -18.64 -8.65
N MET A 59 -0.87 -19.84 -8.11
CA MET A 59 0.15 -20.52 -7.33
C MET A 59 1.34 -21.04 -8.17
N ARG A 60 1.18 -21.19 -9.49
CA ARG A 60 2.21 -21.75 -10.39
C ARG A 60 3.55 -21.02 -10.33
N ARG A 61 3.53 -19.70 -10.10
CA ARG A 61 4.73 -18.85 -10.00
C ARG A 61 4.78 -18.08 -8.69
N ALA A 62 3.95 -18.45 -7.72
CA ALA A 62 3.93 -17.77 -6.43
C ALA A 62 5.16 -18.17 -5.60
N THR A 63 5.79 -17.20 -4.96
CA THR A 63 6.81 -17.43 -3.94
C THR A 63 6.20 -17.11 -2.57
N LYS A 64 6.40 -18.02 -1.61
CA LYS A 64 5.99 -17.78 -0.24
C LYS A 64 6.81 -16.64 0.35
N VAL A 65 6.13 -15.62 0.87
CA VAL A 65 6.78 -14.53 1.60
C VAL A 65 7.35 -15.09 2.92
N PRO A 66 8.64 -14.85 3.23
CA PRO A 66 9.22 -15.22 4.51
C PRO A 66 8.46 -14.60 5.70
N GLN A 67 8.45 -15.29 6.83
CA GLN A 67 7.87 -14.73 8.06
C GLN A 67 8.60 -13.44 8.46
N ASN A 68 7.92 -12.51 9.14
CA ASN A 68 8.51 -11.22 9.54
C ASN A 68 9.03 -10.38 8.36
N THR A 69 8.36 -10.47 7.21
CA THR A 69 8.60 -9.53 6.10
C THR A 69 7.72 -8.30 6.29
N VAL A 70 8.32 -7.13 6.21
CA VAL A 70 7.62 -5.84 6.23
C VAL A 70 7.63 -5.26 4.83
N PHE A 71 6.47 -4.76 4.41
CA PHE A 71 6.30 -4.04 3.15
C PHE A 71 6.02 -2.58 3.47
N PHE A 72 6.71 -1.65 2.80
CA PHE A 72 6.54 -0.22 3.02
C PHE A 72 6.74 0.57 1.72
N MET A 73 6.16 1.76 1.66
CA MET A 73 6.26 2.66 0.50
C MET A 73 7.30 3.74 0.75
N SER A 74 8.17 4.00 -0.21
CA SER A 74 9.01 5.21 -0.27
C SER A 74 9.07 5.71 -1.70
N ASP A 75 8.90 7.02 -1.92
CA ASP A 75 9.00 7.66 -3.25
C ASP A 75 8.15 6.98 -4.34
N GLY A 76 6.94 6.53 -3.97
CA GLY A 76 6.04 5.83 -4.88
C GLY A 76 6.52 4.44 -5.29
N GLN A 77 7.49 3.86 -4.57
CA GLN A 77 8.01 2.51 -4.76
C GLN A 77 7.68 1.62 -3.56
N LEU A 78 7.26 0.38 -3.84
CA LEU A 78 7.03 -0.63 -2.82
C LEU A 78 8.34 -1.36 -2.50
N TYR A 79 8.78 -1.26 -1.25
CA TYR A 79 9.93 -1.97 -0.70
C TYR A 79 9.49 -3.12 0.19
N MET A 80 10.38 -4.11 0.33
CA MET A 80 10.24 -5.16 1.33
C MET A 80 11.56 -5.35 2.08
N ALA A 81 11.47 -5.63 3.38
CA ALA A 81 12.60 -6.04 4.20
C ALA A 81 12.18 -7.25 5.06
N HIS A 82 13.07 -8.23 5.18
CA HIS A 82 12.88 -9.37 6.06
C HIS A 82 13.74 -9.20 7.32
N GLY A 83 13.15 -9.42 8.49
CA GLY A 83 13.88 -9.35 9.76
C GLY A 83 12.99 -8.92 10.91
N ARG A 84 13.62 -8.52 12.02
CA ARG A 84 12.89 -7.92 13.14
C ARG A 84 12.81 -6.42 12.93
N LEU A 85 11.59 -5.90 12.85
CA LEU A 85 11.30 -4.47 12.90
C LEU A 85 10.99 -4.09 14.35
N ASP A 86 11.76 -3.14 14.90
CA ASP A 86 11.39 -2.54 16.19
C ASP A 86 10.37 -1.40 16.00
N PRO A 87 9.65 -1.02 17.07
CA PRO A 87 8.69 0.09 17.01
C PRO A 87 9.30 1.47 16.68
N THR A 88 10.63 1.59 16.73
CA THR A 88 11.35 2.82 16.38
C THR A 88 11.74 2.87 14.90
N GLY A 89 11.44 1.82 14.13
CA GLY A 89 11.68 1.75 12.70
C GLY A 89 13.01 1.11 12.30
N ASN A 90 13.80 0.59 13.25
CA ASN A 90 15.04 -0.09 12.90
C ASN A 90 14.76 -1.54 12.47
N PHE A 91 15.45 -1.95 11.40
CA PHE A 91 15.45 -3.32 10.91
C PHE A 91 16.73 -4.03 11.34
N TYR A 92 16.57 -5.16 12.02
CA TYR A 92 17.68 -6.04 12.37
C TYR A 92 17.62 -7.28 11.49
N ILE A 93 18.70 -7.46 10.72
CA ILE A 93 18.94 -8.62 9.88
C ILE A 93 19.91 -9.50 10.68
N ASN A 94 19.50 -10.72 11.04
CA ASN A 94 20.42 -11.71 11.58
C ASN A 94 21.11 -12.44 10.42
#